data_AF-A0A7S0QGA7-F1
#
_entry.id   AF-A0A7S0QGA7-F1
#
_cell.length_a   1.000
_cell.length_b   1.000
_cell.length_c   1.000
_cell.angle_alpha   90.00
_cell.angle_beta   90.00
_cell.angle_gamma   90.00
#
_symmetry.space_group_name_H-M   'P 1'
#
loop_
_entity.id
_entity.type
_entity.pdbx_description
1 polymer ?
#
loop_
_entity_poly.entity_id
_entity_poly.type
_entity_poly.pdbx_seq_one_letter_code
_entity_poly.pdbx_strand_id
1 'polypeptide(L)'
;GGGGGAAPVRFVGYSAVLFSGLRSAYGLPEEALKGSVCVREGVVGFSPSSSKSGRRFFRTHDERFVLKTLTPAEAAFLLDMLYPLYEHVVKHPGTLLPRHCGLFGVTDLRTQQEVLFSVETNAFWTGGCVPGLAVEERYDLKGSAVGRETVGHAAAA
;
A
#
# COMPACT_ATOMS: atom_id res chain seq x y z
N GLY A 1 -35.35 -7.57 13.16
CA GLY A 1 -34.53 -6.46 12.63
C GLY A 1 -33.18 -6.49 13.30
N GLY A 2 -32.14 -6.95 12.60
CA GLY A 2 -30.77 -7.02 13.12
C GLY A 2 -29.90 -5.98 12.42
N GLY A 3 -29.86 -4.76 12.95
CA GLY A 3 -28.89 -3.76 12.52
C GLY A 3 -27.52 -4.14 13.07
N GLY A 4 -26.75 -4.94 12.32
CA GLY A 4 -25.36 -5.24 12.63
C GLY A 4 -24.50 -4.00 12.47
N GLY A 5 -24.42 -3.17 13.53
CA GLY A 5 -23.48 -2.07 13.59
C GLY A 5 -22.05 -2.59 13.49
N ALA A 6 -21.21 -1.93 12.69
CA ALA A 6 -19.80 -2.24 12.61
C ALA A 6 -19.17 -2.19 14.01
N ALA A 7 -18.25 -3.12 14.27
CA ALA A 7 -17.50 -3.15 15.51
C ALA A 7 -16.85 -1.78 15.78
N PRO A 8 -16.82 -1.31 17.04
CA PRO A 8 -16.07 -0.12 17.35
C PRO A 8 -14.58 -0.39 17.09
N VAL A 9 -13.96 0.45 16.27
CA VAL A 9 -12.55 0.38 15.90
C VAL A 9 -11.82 1.64 16.34
N ARG A 10 -10.55 1.50 16.71
CA ARG A 10 -9.63 2.63 16.85
C ARG A 10 -8.73 2.68 15.63
N PHE A 11 -8.65 3.86 15.03
CA PHE A 11 -7.77 4.15 13.89
C PHE A 11 -6.64 5.07 14.33
N VAL A 12 -5.40 4.73 14.01
CA VAL A 12 -4.21 5.51 14.34
C VAL A 12 -3.37 5.75 13.08
N GLY A 13 -2.99 7.00 12.84
CA GLY A 13 -1.98 7.36 11.83
C GLY A 13 -0.63 7.59 12.48
N TYR A 14 0.40 6.89 12.02
CA TYR A 14 1.75 7.00 12.57
C TYR A 14 2.57 8.04 11.78
N SER A 15 3.36 8.85 12.49
CA SER A 15 4.29 9.84 11.90
C SER A 15 3.66 10.73 10.80
N ALA A 16 2.45 11.22 11.06
CA ALA A 16 1.64 11.93 10.07
C ALA A 16 2.36 13.11 9.42
N VAL A 17 3.23 13.80 10.16
CA VAL A 17 4.03 14.94 9.67
C VAL A 17 5.05 14.50 8.62
N LEU A 18 5.84 13.45 8.89
CA LEU A 18 6.83 12.97 7.91
C LEU A 18 6.17 12.39 6.67
N PHE A 19 5.06 11.66 6.82
CA PHE A 19 4.28 11.21 5.65
C PHE A 19 3.67 12.37 4.88
N SER A 20 3.28 13.47 5.54
CA SER A 20 2.86 14.70 4.85
C SER A 20 3.99 15.32 4.03
N GLY A 21 5.21 15.34 4.59
CA GLY A 21 6.42 15.76 3.88
C GLY A 21 6.72 14.88 2.66
N LEU A 22 6.67 13.55 2.81
CA LEU A 22 6.85 12.61 1.70
C LEU A 22 5.81 12.81 0.60
N ARG A 23 4.51 12.89 0.96
CA ARG A 23 3.43 13.14 0.00
C ARG A 23 3.65 14.45 -0.77
N SER A 24 4.07 15.50 -0.08
CA SER A 24 4.41 16.78 -0.71
C SER A 24 5.57 16.64 -1.69
N ALA A 25 6.62 15.91 -1.33
CA ALA A 25 7.76 15.64 -2.21
C ALA A 25 7.39 14.79 -3.45
N TYR A 26 6.36 13.94 -3.34
CA TYR A 26 5.80 13.18 -4.47
C TYR A 26 4.83 13.98 -5.35
N GLY A 27 4.48 15.22 -4.97
CA GLY A 27 3.42 15.99 -5.64
C GLY A 27 2.01 15.41 -5.40
N LEU A 28 1.82 14.73 -4.26
CA LEU A 28 0.58 14.03 -3.92
C LEU A 28 -0.22 14.81 -2.87
N PRO A 29 -1.32 15.50 -3.24
CA PRO A 29 -2.13 16.23 -2.28
C PRO A 29 -2.86 15.27 -1.33
N GLU A 30 -3.09 15.70 -0.10
CA GLU A 30 -3.77 14.89 0.92
C GLU A 30 -5.15 14.40 0.46
N GLU A 31 -5.87 15.25 -0.28
CA GLU A 31 -7.19 14.93 -0.82
C GLU A 31 -7.17 13.80 -1.86
N ALA A 32 -6.05 13.62 -2.58
CA ALA A 32 -5.92 12.48 -3.48
C ALA A 32 -5.89 11.16 -2.70
N LEU A 33 -5.15 11.12 -1.59
CA LEU A 33 -5.10 9.93 -0.74
C LEU A 33 -6.46 9.66 -0.08
N LYS A 34 -7.09 10.69 0.51
CA LYS A 34 -8.41 10.56 1.14
C LYS A 34 -9.49 10.15 0.15
N GLY A 35 -9.52 10.75 -1.04
CA GLY A 35 -10.47 10.42 -2.10
C GLY A 35 -10.37 8.96 -2.56
N SER A 36 -9.18 8.37 -2.55
CA SER A 36 -9.00 6.97 -2.92
C SER A 36 -9.30 6.00 -1.77
N VAL A 37 -8.85 6.32 -0.54
CA VAL A 37 -8.85 5.38 0.60
C VAL A 37 -10.09 5.51 1.50
N CYS A 38 -10.62 6.72 1.69
CA CYS A 38 -11.65 7.02 2.69
C CYS A 38 -13.08 7.02 2.14
N VAL A 39 -13.30 6.52 0.91
CA VAL A 39 -14.64 6.34 0.34
C VAL A 39 -15.18 4.95 0.66
N ARG A 40 -16.50 4.77 0.59
CA ARG A 40 -17.18 3.53 1.00
C ARG A 40 -16.71 2.31 0.20
N GLU A 41 -16.42 2.52 -1.08
CA GLU A 41 -15.84 1.54 -2.02
C GLU A 41 -14.31 1.56 -2.02
N GLY A 42 -13.68 2.33 -1.13
CA GLY A 42 -12.32 2.86 -1.30
C GLY A 42 -11.23 1.83 -1.47
N VAL A 43 -11.38 0.65 -0.87
CA VAL A 43 -10.43 -0.46 -0.98
C VAL A 43 -11.11 -1.62 -1.69
N VAL A 44 -10.62 -1.94 -2.88
CA VAL A 44 -11.14 -2.99 -3.76
C VAL A 44 -10.10 -4.09 -3.95
N GLY A 45 -10.54 -5.31 -3.74
CA GLY A 45 -9.80 -6.51 -4.14
C GLY A 45 -8.70 -6.94 -3.18
N PHE A 46 -8.51 -8.25 -3.17
CA PHE A 46 -7.40 -8.97 -2.56
C PHE A 46 -6.53 -9.45 -3.72
N SER A 47 -5.27 -9.02 -3.81
CA SER A 47 -4.32 -9.78 -4.61
C SER A 47 -3.82 -10.92 -3.72
N PRO A 48 -4.01 -12.20 -4.08
CA PRO A 48 -3.25 -13.27 -3.46
C PRO A 48 -1.79 -12.88 -3.61
N SER A 49 -1.09 -12.67 -2.51
CA SER A 49 0.31 -12.35 -2.59
C SER A 49 1.04 -13.56 -3.17
N SER A 50 1.69 -13.41 -4.31
CA SER A 50 2.79 -14.32 -4.71
C SER A 50 3.99 -14.20 -3.76
N SER A 51 3.93 -13.26 -2.81
CA SER A 51 4.93 -13.06 -1.78
C SER A 51 4.94 -14.23 -0.80
N LYS A 52 6.10 -14.89 -0.68
CA LYS A 52 6.38 -15.93 0.33
C LYS A 52 6.10 -15.50 1.78
N SER A 53 5.96 -14.20 2.03
CA SER A 53 5.72 -13.58 3.34
C SER A 53 4.28 -13.69 3.87
N GLY A 54 3.32 -14.12 3.04
CA GLY A 54 1.90 -14.21 3.40
C GLY A 54 1.25 -12.86 3.74
N ARG A 55 1.87 -11.73 3.37
CA ARG A 55 1.32 -10.38 3.58
C ARG A 55 0.20 -10.12 2.57
N ARG A 56 -0.89 -9.53 3.02
CA ARG A 56 -2.04 -9.20 2.17
C ARG A 56 -1.82 -7.85 1.49
N PHE A 57 -2.21 -7.80 0.22
CA PHE A 57 -2.22 -6.57 -0.57
C PHE A 57 -3.66 -6.26 -0.98
N PHE A 58 -4.02 -5.01 -0.83
CA PHE A 58 -5.27 -4.44 -1.30
C PHE A 58 -4.96 -3.28 -2.23
N ARG A 59 -5.91 -2.92 -3.08
CA ARG A 59 -5.77 -1.78 -3.99
C ARG A 59 -6.93 -0.82 -3.78
N THR A 60 -6.74 0.45 -4.05
CA THR A 60 -7.87 1.39 -4.05
C THR A 60 -8.76 1.18 -5.27
N HIS A 61 -10.02 1.61 -5.18
CA HIS A 61 -11.01 1.48 -6.26
C HIS A 61 -10.58 2.11 -7.59
N ASP A 62 -9.76 3.16 -7.53
CA ASP A 62 -9.20 3.90 -8.66
C ASP A 62 -7.79 3.45 -9.05
N GLU A 63 -7.33 2.36 -8.45
CA GLU A 63 -6.02 1.75 -8.64
C GLU A 63 -4.81 2.64 -8.33
N ARG A 64 -5.01 3.81 -7.72
CA ARG A 64 -3.93 4.78 -7.44
C ARG A 64 -2.99 4.34 -6.34
N PHE A 65 -3.51 3.60 -5.36
CA PHE A 65 -2.75 3.19 -4.18
C PHE A 65 -2.86 1.71 -3.92
N VAL A 66 -1.82 1.18 -3.28
CA VAL A 66 -1.76 -0.18 -2.75
C VAL A 66 -1.65 -0.08 -1.24
N LEU A 67 -2.44 -0.90 -0.54
CA LEU A 67 -2.37 -1.07 0.89
C LEU A 67 -1.73 -2.42 1.18
N LYS A 68 -0.67 -2.44 1.98
CA LYS A 68 0.05 -3.67 2.34
C LYS A 68 -0.03 -3.89 3.83
N THR A 69 -0.49 -5.06 4.26
CA THR A 69 -0.43 -5.41 5.69
C THR A 69 1.01 -5.61 6.14
N LEU A 70 1.35 -5.06 7.30
CA LEU A 70 2.68 -5.18 7.90
C LEU A 70 2.63 -5.95 9.22
N THR A 71 3.74 -6.62 9.54
CA THR A 71 4.04 -7.01 10.91
C THR A 71 4.45 -5.79 11.74
N PRO A 72 4.38 -5.86 13.08
CA PRO A 72 4.91 -4.82 13.95
C PRO A 72 6.40 -4.50 13.69
N ALA A 73 7.20 -5.51 13.38
CA ALA A 73 8.62 -5.34 13.07
C ALA A 73 8.85 -4.57 11.75
N GLU A 74 8.10 -4.90 10.68
CA GLU A 74 8.18 -4.15 9.43
C GLU A 74 7.69 -2.70 9.59
N ALA A 75 6.65 -2.48 10.39
CA ALA A 75 6.13 -1.14 10.68
C ALA A 75 7.15 -0.31 11.48
N ALA A 76 7.77 -0.89 12.51
CA ALA A 76 8.83 -0.25 13.27
C ALA A 76 10.03 0.10 12.37
N PHE A 77 10.47 -0.84 11.54
CA PHE A 77 11.55 -0.60 10.58
C PHE A 77 11.22 0.54 9.60
N LEU A 78 10.00 0.60 9.08
CA LEU A 78 9.58 1.71 8.21
C LEU A 78 9.63 3.05 8.94
N LEU A 79 9.21 3.10 10.22
CA LEU A 79 9.28 4.31 11.03
C LEU A 79 10.71 4.75 11.32
N ASP A 80 11.60 3.80 11.63
CA ASP A 80 13.03 4.06 11.86
C ASP A 80 13.72 4.62 10.60
N MET A 81 13.35 4.11 9.43
CA MET A 81 13.89 4.53 8.13
C MET A 81 13.20 5.76 7.54
N LEU A 82 12.14 6.29 8.17
CA LEU A 82 11.24 7.25 7.53
C LEU A 82 11.92 8.60 7.25
N TYR A 83 12.74 9.10 8.17
CA TYR A 83 13.47 10.35 7.99
C TYR A 83 14.59 10.23 6.94
N PRO A 84 15.47 9.21 6.98
CA PRO A 84 16.43 8.96 5.89
C PRO A 84 15.76 8.79 4.52
N LEU A 85 14.60 8.13 4.46
CA LEU A 85 13.81 8.02 3.23
C LEU A 85 13.35 9.39 2.72
N TYR A 86 12.86 10.26 3.62
CA TYR A 86 12.45 11.61 3.26
C TYR A 86 13.60 12.43 2.67
N GLU A 87 14.77 12.42 3.31
CA GLU A 87 15.96 13.11 2.80
C GLU A 87 16.36 12.60 1.41
N HIS A 88 16.33 11.28 1.22
CA HIS A 88 16.64 10.67 -0.08
C HIS A 88 15.65 11.08 -1.16
N VAL A 89 14.34 11.05 -0.88
CA VAL A 89 13.30 11.43 -1.84
C VAL A 89 13.43 12.89 -2.27
N VAL A 90 13.65 13.80 -1.31
CA VAL A 90 13.83 15.24 -1.61
C VAL A 90 15.07 15.47 -2.48
N LYS A 91 16.16 14.75 -2.19
CA LYS A 91 17.41 14.85 -2.95
C LYS A 91 17.32 14.18 -4.33
N HIS A 92 16.49 13.14 -4.46
CA HIS A 92 16.40 12.29 -5.64
C HIS A 92 14.94 12.11 -6.09
N PRO A 93 14.33 13.12 -6.73
CA PRO A 93 12.91 13.07 -7.12
C PRO A 93 12.57 11.96 -8.13
N GLY A 94 13.57 11.45 -8.86
CA GLY A 94 13.45 10.31 -9.79
C GLY A 94 13.69 8.93 -9.16
N THR A 95 13.72 8.80 -7.84
CA THR A 95 13.98 7.51 -7.19
C THR A 95 12.93 6.45 -7.53
N LEU A 96 13.38 5.20 -7.66
CA LEU A 96 12.54 4.02 -7.86
C LEU A 96 12.09 3.36 -6.54
N LEU A 97 12.45 3.95 -5.39
CA LEU A 97 11.99 3.44 -4.10
C LEU A 97 10.46 3.55 -3.99
N PRO A 98 9.83 2.64 -3.22
CA PRO A 98 8.39 2.71 -2.99
C PRO A 98 7.98 4.06 -2.39
N ARG A 99 6.95 4.68 -2.98
CA ARG A 99 6.44 5.97 -2.50
C ARG A 99 5.45 5.74 -1.36
N HIS A 100 5.99 5.60 -0.16
CA HIS A 100 5.19 5.43 1.06
C HIS A 100 4.40 6.71 1.38
N CYS A 101 3.07 6.59 1.40
CA CYS A 101 2.13 7.70 1.58
C CYS A 101 1.53 7.77 2.99
N GLY A 102 1.60 6.68 3.75
CA GLY A 102 1.11 6.62 5.13
C GLY A 102 1.33 5.26 5.78
N LEU A 103 1.28 5.23 7.10
CA LEU A 103 1.23 4.03 7.92
C LEU A 103 0.08 4.17 8.91
N PHE A 104 -0.80 3.17 8.95
CA PHE A 104 -1.99 3.21 9.78
C PHE A 104 -2.19 1.90 10.54
N GLY A 105 -2.78 2.02 11.72
CA GLY A 105 -3.21 0.91 12.56
C GLY A 105 -4.72 0.94 12.76
N VAL A 106 -5.34 -0.21 12.62
CA VAL A 106 -6.75 -0.43 12.95
C VAL A 106 -6.83 -1.49 14.05
N THR A 107 -7.28 -1.08 15.23
CA THR A 107 -7.53 -1.98 16.36
C THR A 107 -9.03 -2.29 16.47
N ASP A 108 -9.42 -3.57 16.46
CA ASP A 108 -10.77 -3.98 16.91
C ASP A 108 -10.82 -3.86 18.44
N LEU A 109 -11.70 -2.99 18.95
CA LEU A 109 -11.74 -2.69 20.39
C LEU A 109 -12.30 -3.84 21.25
N ARG A 110 -12.92 -4.85 20.65
CA ARG A 110 -13.44 -6.03 21.37
C ARG A 110 -12.37 -7.10 21.52
N THR A 111 -11.58 -7.33 20.49
CA THR A 111 -10.52 -8.36 20.48
C THR A 111 -9.14 -7.82 20.85
N GLN A 112 -8.99 -6.49 20.84
CA GLN A 112 -7.70 -5.78 20.98
C GLN A 112 -6.66 -6.19 19.92
N GLN A 113 -7.11 -6.84 18.83
CA GLN A 113 -6.25 -7.20 17.71
C GLN A 113 -6.04 -5.98 16.82
N GLU A 114 -4.79 -5.73 16.46
CA GLU A 114 -4.38 -4.65 15.57
C GLU A 114 -3.91 -5.19 14.22
N VAL A 115 -4.35 -4.52 13.16
CA VAL A 115 -3.82 -4.70 11.81
C VAL A 115 -3.12 -3.42 11.39
N LEU A 116 -1.84 -3.54 11.04
CA LEU A 116 -1.03 -2.45 10.52
C LEU A 116 -0.99 -2.53 8.99
N PHE A 117 -1.05 -1.38 8.33
CA PHE A 117 -0.89 -1.31 6.89
C PHE A 117 -0.15 -0.05 6.44
N SER A 118 0.81 -0.23 5.52
CA SER A 118 1.35 0.87 4.74
C SER A 118 0.42 1.18 3.57
N VAL A 119 0.36 2.45 3.19
CA VAL A 119 -0.25 2.90 1.94
C VAL A 119 0.86 3.42 1.05
N GLU A 120 0.92 2.94 -0.18
CA GLU A 120 1.95 3.27 -1.18
C GLU A 120 1.28 3.62 -2.51
N THR A 121 1.92 4.46 -3.34
CA THR A 121 1.42 4.66 -4.71
C THR A 121 1.54 3.36 -5.50
N ASN A 122 0.56 3.03 -6.32
CA ASN A 122 0.63 1.89 -7.20
C ASN A 122 1.62 2.15 -8.35
N ALA A 123 2.73 1.41 -8.39
CA ALA A 123 3.74 1.53 -9.45
C ALA A 123 3.21 1.17 -10.86
N PHE A 124 2.11 0.42 -10.93
CA PHE A 124 1.44 0.05 -12.18
C PHE A 124 0.36 1.05 -12.61
N TRP A 125 0.13 2.12 -11.85
CA TRP A 125 -0.88 3.11 -12.19
C TRP A 125 -0.39 4.03 -13.30
N THR A 126 -1.10 4.02 -14.43
CA THR A 126 -0.73 4.74 -15.67
C THR A 126 -1.40 6.11 -15.78
N GLY A 127 -1.89 6.67 -14.67
CA GLY A 127 -2.44 8.02 -14.65
C GLY A 127 -3.85 8.17 -15.22
N GLY A 128 -4.43 7.11 -15.78
CA GLY A 128 -5.60 7.22 -16.67
C GLY A 128 -5.29 8.03 -17.94
N CYS A 129 -4.01 8.35 -18.20
CA CYS A 129 -3.58 9.19 -19.32
C CYS A 129 -3.92 8.56 -20.67
N VAL A 130 -3.94 7.23 -20.72
CA VAL A 130 -4.38 6.45 -21.86
C VAL A 130 -5.50 5.52 -21.40
N PRO A 131 -6.77 5.80 -21.76
CA PRO A 131 -7.87 4.88 -21.51
C PRO A 131 -7.55 3.49 -22.09
N GLY A 132 -7.66 2.45 -21.28
CA GLY A 132 -7.41 1.07 -21.70
C GLY A 132 -5.95 0.59 -21.69
N LEU A 133 -4.99 1.42 -21.25
CA LEU A 133 -3.61 0.96 -21.07
C LEU A 133 -3.52 0.04 -19.84
N ALA A 134 -3.56 -1.27 -20.11
CA ALA A 134 -3.45 -2.32 -19.11
C ALA A 134 -2.03 -2.90 -19.08
N VAL A 135 -1.57 -3.28 -17.88
CA VAL A 135 -0.33 -4.05 -17.73
C VAL A 135 -0.61 -5.49 -18.13
N GLU A 136 -0.10 -5.90 -19.29
CA GLU A 136 -0.26 -7.26 -19.84
C GLU A 136 0.65 -8.27 -19.11
N GLU A 137 1.90 -7.88 -18.86
CA GLU A 137 2.91 -8.75 -18.26
C GLU A 137 3.55 -8.11 -17.03
N ARG A 138 3.88 -8.94 -16.05
CA ARG A 138 4.49 -8.50 -14.78
C ARG A 138 5.67 -9.40 -14.44
N TYR A 139 6.77 -8.77 -14.03
CA TYR A 139 7.99 -9.46 -13.62
C TYR A 139 8.44 -9.00 -12.23
N ASP A 140 8.87 -9.94 -11.39
CA ASP A 140 9.58 -9.63 -10.15
C ASP A 140 11.06 -10.03 -10.30
N LEU A 141 11.90 -9.06 -10.68
CA LEU A 141 13.32 -9.26 -10.94
C LEU A 141 14.13 -9.02 -9.66
N LYS A 142 14.92 -10.02 -9.27
CA LYS A 142 15.75 -9.97 -8.05
C LYS A 142 17.25 -10.23 -8.30
N GLY A 143 17.66 -10.42 -9.55
CA GLY A 143 19.07 -10.59 -9.95
C GLY A 143 19.77 -11.92 -9.57
N SER A 144 19.18 -12.75 -8.71
CA SER A 144 19.71 -14.09 -8.39
C SER A 144 19.03 -15.18 -9.22
N ALA A 145 19.67 -16.34 -9.42
CA ALA A 145 19.09 -17.49 -10.13
C ALA A 145 18.30 -18.46 -9.23
N VAL A 146 18.62 -18.52 -7.93
CA VAL A 146 17.98 -19.46 -6.99
C VAL A 146 16.57 -19.00 -6.62
N GLY A 147 15.58 -19.89 -6.73
CA GLY A 147 14.20 -19.65 -6.28
C GLY A 147 13.42 -18.64 -7.14
N ARG A 148 13.67 -18.63 -8.46
CA ARG A 148 13.04 -17.73 -9.46
C ARG A 148 12.05 -18.46 -10.36
N GLU A 149 11.15 -19.18 -9.74
CA GLU A 149 10.10 -19.92 -10.44
C GLU A 149 8.75 -19.29 -10.11
N THR A 150 7.90 -19.17 -11.12
CA THR A 150 6.48 -18.89 -10.94
C THR A 150 5.75 -20.21 -10.81
N VAL A 151 4.84 -20.32 -9.84
CA VAL A 151 3.89 -21.44 -9.85
C VAL A 151 3.03 -21.24 -11.10
N GLY A 152 3.12 -22.14 -12.08
CA GLY A 152 2.37 -22.00 -13.34
C GLY A 152 0.90 -21.79 -13.04
N HIS A 153 0.33 -20.65 -13.45
CA HIS A 153 -1.11 -20.53 -13.56
C HIS A 153 -1.50 -21.41 -14.75
N ALA A 154 -2.18 -22.53 -14.49
CA ALA A 154 -2.98 -23.17 -15.51
C ALA A 154 -3.88 -22.08 -16.09
N ALA A 155 -3.74 -21.83 -17.40
CA ALA A 155 -4.61 -20.93 -18.13
C ALA A 155 -6.06 -21.32 -17.83
N ALA A 156 -6.84 -20.41 -17.27
CA ALA A 156 -8.28 -20.50 -17.41
C ALA A 156 -8.57 -20.37 -18.92
N ALA A 157 -9.28 -21.36 -19.45
CA ALA A 157 -9.54 -21.61 -20.86
C ALA A 157 -10.09 -20.41 -21.63
#